data_AF-A0A7C4YJH9-F1
#
_entry.id   AF-A0A7C4YJH9-F1
#
_cell.length_a   1.000
_cell.length_b   1.000
_cell.length_c   1.000
_cell.angle_alpha   90.00
_cell.angle_beta   90.00
_cell.angle_gamma   90.00
#
_symmetry.space_group_name_H-M   'P 1'
#
loop_
_entity.id
_entity.type
_entity.pdbx_description
1 polymer ?
#
loop_
_entity_poly.entity_id
_entity_poly.type
_entity_poly.pdbx_seq_one_letter_code
_entity_poly.pdbx_strand_id
1 'polypeptide(L)'
;GINVVMNYTHAYSTYTLMCAIAPEIPNNEGAFRPIQVKAPQGSILNCRKPAPVSARHLIGHFVSQPILHALSNPIPDNVIADGSAGLWNTMFEGELKDSHDVFAYIYFSAGGMGARPYRDGLSATAFPSGITGVPAEVIESVAPIRMHKRELLTDTGGAGKFRGGLGQEMILEVLTGKPATHSCMYDRTKFPARGFHGGLDGTVGEVVVSDGRRPHPKSRYTIQPGQTVTLRLPGGGGFYSPLERDPASVLEDVRQGYVSVEAAREKYGVVIEEGMVDEGKTKEERRKMKSIAQ
;
A
#
# COMPACT_ATOMS: atom_id res chain seq x y z
N GLY A 1 -13.91 13.24 -7.72
CA GLY A 1 -13.98 12.42 -8.95
C GLY A 1 -12.65 11.72 -9.17
N ILE A 2 -12.67 10.46 -9.60
CA ILE A 2 -11.48 9.59 -9.71
C ILE A 2 -10.87 9.56 -11.13
N ASN A 3 -11.43 10.33 -12.06
CA ASN A 3 -10.98 10.34 -13.44
C ASN A 3 -9.58 10.94 -13.56
N VAL A 4 -8.82 10.47 -14.54
CA VAL A 4 -7.45 10.90 -14.84
C VAL A 4 -7.41 11.56 -16.21
N VAL A 5 -6.61 12.62 -16.33
CA VAL A 5 -6.33 13.35 -17.58
C VAL A 5 -5.10 12.76 -18.27
N MET A 6 -5.06 12.86 -19.60
CA MET A 6 -4.01 12.21 -20.41
C MET A 6 -2.58 12.57 -20.00
N ASN A 7 -2.33 13.82 -19.61
CA ASN A 7 -0.99 14.25 -19.16
C ASN A 7 -0.54 13.53 -17.87
N TYR A 8 -1.46 13.24 -16.95
CA TYR A 8 -1.16 12.48 -15.73
C TYR A 8 -0.87 11.01 -16.05
N THR A 9 -1.68 10.40 -16.93
CA THR A 9 -1.44 9.05 -17.44
C THR A 9 -0.08 8.96 -18.12
N HIS A 10 0.23 9.92 -19.00
CA HIS A 10 1.51 10.02 -19.67
C HIS A 10 2.67 10.12 -18.68
N ALA A 11 2.56 10.97 -17.66
CA ALA A 11 3.60 11.16 -16.64
C ALA A 11 3.88 9.87 -15.86
N TYR A 12 2.86 9.20 -15.33
CA TYR A 12 3.06 7.98 -14.54
C TYR A 12 3.50 6.79 -15.41
N SER A 13 3.06 6.71 -16.67
CA SER A 13 3.60 5.70 -17.60
C SER A 13 5.08 5.93 -17.91
N THR A 14 5.43 7.17 -18.25
CA THR A 14 6.82 7.55 -18.61
C THR A 14 7.76 7.37 -17.42
N TYR A 15 7.38 7.88 -16.25
CA TYR A 15 8.14 7.71 -15.01
C TYR A 15 8.43 6.23 -14.73
N THR A 16 7.41 5.37 -14.81
CA THR A 16 7.57 3.94 -14.52
C THR A 16 8.54 3.26 -15.50
N LEU A 17 8.42 3.57 -16.80
CA LEU A 17 9.32 3.05 -17.82
C LEU A 17 10.76 3.53 -17.60
N MET A 18 10.96 4.81 -17.30
CA MET A 18 12.28 5.36 -17.02
C MET A 18 12.92 4.71 -15.80
N CYS A 19 12.17 4.53 -14.70
CA CYS A 19 12.69 3.85 -13.51
C CYS A 19 13.11 2.40 -13.79
N ALA A 20 12.35 1.66 -14.60
CA ALA A 20 12.64 0.25 -14.87
C ALA A 20 13.76 0.07 -15.91
N ILE A 21 13.75 0.86 -16.99
CA ILE A 21 14.58 0.62 -18.18
C ILE A 21 15.84 1.48 -18.19
N ALA A 22 15.75 2.72 -17.70
CA ALA A 22 16.80 3.72 -17.88
C ALA A 22 16.93 4.67 -16.67
N PRO A 23 17.15 4.15 -15.44
CA PRO A 23 17.16 4.96 -14.22
C PRO A 23 18.30 6.00 -14.18
N GLU A 24 19.40 5.74 -14.88
CA GLU A 24 20.57 6.62 -14.94
C GLU A 24 20.44 7.75 -15.99
N ILE A 25 19.43 7.70 -16.86
CA ILE A 25 19.23 8.73 -17.89
C ILE A 25 18.52 9.94 -17.26
N PRO A 26 19.08 11.17 -17.36
CA PRO A 26 18.44 12.35 -16.83
C PRO A 26 17.06 12.62 -17.44
N ASN A 27 16.13 13.08 -16.61
CA ASN A 27 14.80 13.48 -17.05
C ASN A 27 14.86 14.73 -17.93
N ASN A 28 14.64 14.55 -19.23
CA ASN A 28 14.53 15.63 -20.23
C ASN A 28 13.63 15.19 -21.39
N GLU A 29 13.27 16.13 -22.27
CA GLU A 29 12.39 15.86 -23.42
C GLU A 29 12.94 14.77 -24.35
N GLY A 30 14.26 14.71 -24.52
CA GLY A 30 14.93 13.69 -25.33
C GLY A 30 14.72 12.28 -24.77
N ALA A 31 14.81 12.12 -23.45
CA ALA A 31 14.58 10.84 -22.77
C ALA A 31 13.12 10.37 -22.89
N PHE A 32 12.16 11.28 -22.98
CA PHE A 32 10.73 10.94 -23.09
C PHE A 32 10.28 10.69 -24.52
N ARG A 33 10.98 11.24 -25.52
CA ARG A 33 10.64 11.13 -26.95
C ARG A 33 10.38 9.70 -27.45
N PRO A 34 11.11 8.66 -27.00
CA PRO A 34 10.86 7.28 -27.43
C PRO A 34 9.58 6.66 -26.85
N ILE A 35 9.02 7.25 -25.79
CA ILE A 35 7.88 6.68 -25.05
C ILE A 35 6.58 7.23 -25.64
N GLN A 36 5.74 6.34 -26.18
CA GLN A 36 4.41 6.68 -26.69
C GLN A 36 3.33 6.17 -25.74
N VAL A 37 2.55 7.08 -25.16
CA VAL A 37 1.41 6.72 -24.29
C VAL A 37 0.11 7.01 -25.02
N LYS A 38 -0.77 6.01 -25.15
CA LYS A 38 -2.09 6.12 -25.78
C LYS A 38 -3.16 5.61 -24.82
N ALA A 39 -4.22 6.40 -24.62
CA ALA A 39 -5.41 6.00 -23.89
C ALA A 39 -6.67 6.51 -24.61
N PRO A 40 -7.72 5.70 -24.79
CA PRO A 40 -8.94 6.13 -25.49
C PRO A 40 -9.59 7.35 -24.84
N GLN A 41 -9.95 8.36 -25.65
CA GLN A 41 -10.58 9.58 -25.14
C GLN A 41 -11.98 9.30 -24.57
N GLY A 42 -12.20 9.62 -23.30
CA GLY A 42 -13.40 9.29 -22.54
C GLY A 42 -13.20 8.12 -21.57
N SER A 43 -12.06 7.41 -21.62
CA SER A 43 -11.72 6.40 -20.63
C SER A 43 -11.32 7.03 -19.29
N ILE A 44 -11.26 6.20 -18.23
CA ILE A 44 -10.86 6.65 -16.88
C ILE A 44 -9.43 7.23 -16.85
N LEU A 45 -8.57 6.85 -17.81
CA LEU A 45 -7.19 7.33 -17.96
C LEU A 45 -7.04 8.47 -18.98
N ASN A 46 -8.12 8.89 -19.65
CA ASN A 46 -8.11 10.02 -20.58
C ASN A 46 -9.51 10.63 -20.64
N CYS A 47 -9.97 11.15 -19.51
CA CYS A 47 -11.32 11.71 -19.40
C CYS A 47 -11.47 13.04 -20.18
N ARG A 48 -12.72 13.39 -20.52
CA ARG A 48 -13.05 14.64 -21.20
C ARG A 48 -13.55 15.67 -20.18
N LYS A 49 -13.21 16.94 -20.37
CA LYS A 49 -13.89 18.04 -19.65
C LYS A 49 -15.41 17.93 -19.88
N PRO A 50 -16.27 18.10 -18.85
CA PRO A 50 -16.00 18.57 -17.48
C PRO A 50 -15.87 17.44 -16.42
N ALA A 51 -15.44 16.23 -16.79
CA ALA A 51 -15.33 15.12 -15.84
C ALA A 51 -14.48 15.50 -14.60
N PRO A 52 -14.90 15.12 -13.37
CA PRO A 52 -14.20 15.51 -12.15
C PRO A 52 -12.93 14.68 -11.90
N VAL A 53 -11.82 15.36 -11.57
CA VAL A 53 -10.45 14.80 -11.49
C VAL A 53 -9.74 15.04 -10.14
N SER A 54 -10.49 15.41 -9.11
CA SER A 54 -9.92 15.79 -7.79
C SER A 54 -9.16 14.65 -7.09
N ALA A 55 -9.71 13.43 -7.13
CA ALA A 55 -9.15 12.23 -6.51
C ALA A 55 -8.47 11.31 -7.53
N ARG A 56 -7.89 11.88 -8.59
CA ARG A 56 -7.24 11.15 -9.69
C ARG A 56 -6.09 10.24 -9.24
N HIS A 57 -5.44 10.54 -8.11
CA HIS A 57 -4.34 9.73 -7.56
C HIS A 57 -4.77 8.28 -7.30
N LEU A 58 -6.05 8.05 -6.96
CA LEU A 58 -6.60 6.71 -6.72
C LEU A 58 -6.49 5.78 -7.92
N ILE A 59 -6.54 6.33 -9.13
CA ILE A 59 -6.40 5.55 -10.38
C ILE A 59 -5.02 5.78 -10.99
N GLY A 60 -4.55 7.02 -10.98
CA GLY A 60 -3.30 7.41 -11.62
C GLY A 60 -2.07 6.73 -11.03
N HIS A 61 -2.02 6.47 -9.72
CA HIS A 61 -0.90 5.74 -9.11
C HIS A 61 -0.86 4.27 -9.50
N PHE A 62 -2.01 3.68 -9.83
CA PHE A 62 -2.06 2.29 -10.29
C PHE A 62 -1.47 2.13 -11.68
N VAL A 63 -1.30 3.19 -12.49
CA VAL A 63 -0.75 3.09 -13.85
C VAL A 63 0.64 2.43 -13.86
N SER A 64 1.45 2.64 -12.81
CA SER A 64 2.78 2.04 -12.71
C SER A 64 2.75 0.52 -12.61
N GLN A 65 1.76 -0.04 -11.93
CA GLN A 65 1.71 -1.47 -11.60
C GLN A 65 1.50 -2.41 -12.80
N PRO A 66 0.49 -2.21 -13.69
CA PRO A 66 0.35 -3.05 -14.88
C PRO A 66 1.52 -2.88 -15.85
N ILE A 67 2.21 -1.72 -15.86
CA ILE A 67 3.43 -1.52 -16.65
C ILE A 67 4.57 -2.38 -16.09
N LEU A 68 4.82 -2.31 -14.78
CA LEU A 68 5.83 -3.14 -14.12
C LEU A 68 5.53 -4.63 -14.27
N HIS A 69 4.26 -5.02 -14.18
CA HIS A 69 3.84 -6.40 -14.44
C HIS A 69 4.09 -6.81 -15.89
N ALA A 70 3.81 -5.95 -16.88
CA ALA A 70 4.12 -6.25 -18.27
C ALA A 70 5.64 -6.40 -18.50
N LEU A 71 6.45 -5.65 -17.77
CA LEU A 71 7.91 -5.70 -17.81
C LEU A 71 8.52 -6.86 -16.99
N SER A 72 7.74 -7.53 -16.14
CA SER A 72 8.27 -8.51 -15.20
C SER A 72 8.85 -9.76 -15.87
N ASN A 73 8.41 -10.07 -17.09
CA ASN A 73 8.96 -11.18 -17.87
C ASN A 73 10.23 -10.81 -18.64
N PRO A 74 10.28 -9.70 -19.41
CA PRO A 74 11.48 -9.34 -20.17
C PRO A 74 12.63 -8.80 -19.31
N ILE A 75 12.34 -8.14 -18.18
CA ILE A 75 13.36 -7.54 -17.29
C ILE A 75 13.03 -7.79 -15.81
N PRO A 76 12.95 -9.06 -15.36
CA PRO A 76 12.50 -9.44 -14.01
C PRO A 76 13.32 -8.78 -12.89
N ASP A 77 14.61 -8.53 -13.12
CA ASP A 77 15.53 -7.96 -12.12
C ASP A 77 15.37 -6.45 -11.92
N ASN A 78 14.60 -5.78 -12.77
CA ASN A 78 14.43 -4.32 -12.80
C ASN A 78 13.03 -3.85 -12.39
N VAL A 79 12.13 -4.78 -12.05
CA VAL A 79 10.76 -4.46 -11.65
C VAL A 79 10.54 -4.72 -10.17
N ILE A 80 9.46 -4.20 -9.61
CA ILE A 80 8.97 -4.55 -8.28
C ILE A 80 7.61 -5.23 -8.41
N ALA A 81 7.25 -6.07 -7.44
CA ALA A 81 5.90 -6.57 -7.31
C ALA A 81 4.90 -5.41 -7.05
N ASP A 82 3.60 -5.69 -7.11
CA ASP A 82 2.62 -4.67 -6.78
C ASP A 82 2.78 -4.21 -5.31
N GLY A 83 2.60 -2.92 -5.07
CA GLY A 83 2.42 -2.35 -3.74
C GLY A 83 0.99 -1.90 -3.48
N SER A 84 0.80 -1.16 -2.39
CA SER A 84 -0.45 -0.45 -2.10
C SER A 84 -0.86 0.56 -3.19
N ALA A 85 0.10 1.09 -3.96
CA ALA A 85 -0.04 2.09 -5.03
C ALA A 85 -0.71 3.40 -4.60
N GLY A 86 -2.04 3.39 -4.51
CA GLY A 86 -2.82 4.56 -4.15
C GLY A 86 -2.50 4.98 -2.73
N LEU A 87 -2.12 6.25 -2.56
CA LEU A 87 -2.09 6.85 -1.24
C LEU A 87 -3.49 6.81 -0.65
N TRP A 88 -3.57 6.44 0.62
CA TRP A 88 -4.79 6.58 1.37
C TRP A 88 -4.87 8.00 1.90
N ASN A 89 -5.73 8.78 1.24
CA ASN A 89 -6.00 10.15 1.60
C ASN A 89 -7.21 10.17 2.54
N THR A 90 -6.95 10.47 3.80
CA THR A 90 -7.93 10.54 4.89
C THR A 90 -8.21 12.01 5.17
N MET A 91 -9.42 12.47 4.90
CA MET A 91 -9.77 13.88 5.09
C MET A 91 -10.83 14.04 6.17
N PHE A 92 -10.54 14.88 7.16
CA PHE A 92 -11.49 15.32 8.17
C PHE A 92 -11.85 16.79 7.95
N GLU A 93 -13.13 17.09 8.06
CA GLU A 93 -13.68 18.44 7.95
C GLU A 93 -14.68 18.66 9.06
N GLY A 94 -14.69 19.84 9.68
CA GLY A 94 -15.66 20.15 10.71
C GLY A 94 -15.47 21.55 11.28
N GLU A 95 -16.26 21.88 12.29
CA GLU A 95 -16.11 23.13 13.05
C GLU A 95 -15.11 22.95 14.19
N LEU A 96 -14.36 24.00 14.49
CA LEU A 96 -13.54 24.08 15.70
C LEU A 96 -14.42 24.13 16.95
N LYS A 97 -13.83 23.77 18.10
CA LYS A 97 -14.53 23.67 19.39
C LYS A 97 -15.05 25.03 19.87
N ASP A 98 -14.16 26.03 19.90
CA ASP A 98 -14.40 27.33 20.54
C ASP A 98 -14.73 28.45 19.54
N SER A 99 -14.92 28.13 18.25
CA SER A 99 -15.38 29.08 17.24
C SER A 99 -16.30 28.41 16.21
N HIS A 100 -16.89 29.22 15.32
CA HIS A 100 -17.59 28.75 14.12
C HIS A 100 -16.65 28.59 12.92
N ASP A 101 -15.34 28.76 13.11
CA ASP A 101 -14.38 28.53 12.05
C ASP A 101 -14.33 27.03 11.72
N VAL A 102 -14.07 26.75 10.45
CA VAL A 102 -13.97 25.39 9.95
C VAL A 102 -12.51 24.95 9.87
N PHE A 103 -12.27 23.67 10.12
CA PHE A 103 -11.01 23.03 9.80
C PHE A 103 -11.24 22.02 8.67
N ALA A 104 -10.22 21.85 7.83
CA ALA A 104 -10.13 20.79 6.86
C ALA A 104 -8.68 20.27 6.87
N TYR A 105 -8.50 19.00 7.20
CA TYR A 105 -7.19 18.38 7.26
C TYR A 105 -7.17 17.11 6.43
N ILE A 106 -6.19 17.00 5.53
CA ILE A 106 -5.95 15.81 4.73
C ILE A 106 -4.65 15.15 5.18
N TYR A 107 -4.77 13.90 5.59
CA TYR A 107 -3.66 13.06 5.98
C TYR A 107 -3.35 12.04 4.89
N PHE A 108 -2.08 11.96 4.51
CA PHE A 108 -1.59 11.02 3.51
C PHE A 108 -0.92 9.85 4.20
N SER A 109 -1.40 8.65 3.89
CA SER A 109 -0.84 7.41 4.42
C SER A 109 -0.57 6.40 3.31
N ALA A 110 0.43 5.57 3.54
CA ALA A 110 0.89 4.58 2.59
C ALA A 110 0.85 3.18 3.20
N GLY A 111 0.46 2.19 2.40
CA GLY A 111 0.58 0.79 2.77
C GLY A 111 1.99 0.27 2.47
N GLY A 112 2.10 -1.05 2.30
CA GLY A 112 3.35 -1.68 1.90
C GLY A 112 3.73 -1.42 0.45
N MET A 113 5.03 -1.23 0.20
CA MET A 113 5.60 -1.28 -1.15
C MET A 113 5.79 -2.75 -1.57
N GLY A 114 5.66 -3.06 -2.87
CA GLY A 114 5.93 -4.40 -3.37
C GLY A 114 7.39 -4.80 -3.20
N ALA A 115 7.63 -6.10 -3.06
CA ALA A 115 8.97 -6.65 -2.97
C ALA A 115 9.79 -6.40 -4.25
N ARG A 116 11.11 -6.31 -4.09
CA ARG A 116 12.08 -6.23 -5.18
C ARG A 116 12.64 -7.62 -5.48
N PRO A 117 13.16 -7.88 -6.69
CA PRO A 117 13.76 -9.15 -7.08
C PRO A 117 15.02 -9.51 -6.28
N TYR A 118 15.53 -8.59 -5.46
CA TYR A 118 16.72 -8.81 -4.63
C TYR A 118 16.53 -8.39 -3.16
N ARG A 119 15.39 -7.81 -2.77
CA ARG A 119 15.14 -7.31 -1.39
C ARG A 119 13.65 -7.23 -1.07
N ASP A 120 13.33 -7.34 0.21
CA ASP A 120 11.97 -7.09 0.71
C ASP A 120 11.44 -5.69 0.34
N GLY A 121 10.12 -5.57 0.26
CA GLY A 121 9.42 -4.31 0.06
C GLY A 121 9.51 -3.44 1.30
N LEU A 122 9.50 -2.13 1.10
CA LEU A 122 9.51 -1.16 2.18
C LEU A 122 8.13 -1.07 2.84
N SER A 123 8.06 -1.28 4.15
CA SER A 123 6.82 -1.17 4.94
C SER A 123 6.36 0.29 5.03
N ALA A 124 5.04 0.51 5.03
CA ALA A 124 4.41 1.82 5.19
C ALA A 124 5.02 2.93 4.31
N THR A 125 5.48 2.58 3.11
CA THR A 125 6.25 3.46 2.22
C THR A 125 5.50 3.68 0.92
N ALA A 126 5.36 4.94 0.53
CA ALA A 126 4.67 5.32 -0.67
C ALA A 126 5.48 4.97 -1.92
N PHE A 127 4.80 4.37 -2.90
CA PHE A 127 5.25 4.26 -4.28
C PHE A 127 4.00 4.25 -5.17
N PRO A 128 3.93 5.02 -6.26
CA PRO A 128 5.02 5.75 -6.93
C PRO A 128 5.25 7.17 -6.43
N SER A 129 4.55 7.60 -5.37
CA SER A 129 4.70 8.93 -4.81
C SER A 129 5.92 9.04 -3.89
N GLY A 130 6.69 10.12 -3.99
CA GLY A 130 7.86 10.39 -3.14
C GLY A 130 7.51 11.02 -1.78
N ILE A 131 6.31 10.79 -1.25
CA ILE A 131 5.91 11.35 0.04
C ILE A 131 6.29 10.42 1.19
N THR A 132 6.51 11.01 2.36
CA THR A 132 6.72 10.31 3.62
C THR A 132 5.61 10.65 4.60
N GLY A 133 5.37 9.78 5.58
CA GLY A 133 4.32 10.02 6.57
C GLY A 133 4.69 11.20 7.49
N VAL A 134 3.70 12.04 7.79
CA VAL A 134 3.84 13.17 8.71
C VAL A 134 3.95 12.65 10.16
N PRO A 135 4.81 13.21 11.02
CA PRO A 135 4.86 12.87 12.45
C PRO A 135 3.53 13.14 13.15
N ALA A 136 3.19 12.34 14.17
CA ALA A 136 1.92 12.49 14.87
C ALA A 136 1.80 13.88 15.53
N GLU A 137 2.88 14.36 16.16
CA GLU A 137 2.94 15.64 16.86
C GLU A 137 2.67 16.83 15.92
N VAL A 138 3.09 16.73 14.66
CA VAL A 138 2.79 17.75 13.64
C VAL A 138 1.31 17.73 13.28
N ILE A 139 0.69 16.56 13.16
CA ILE A 139 -0.75 16.44 12.88
C ILE A 139 -1.56 17.02 14.05
N GLU A 140 -1.24 16.63 15.28
CA GLU A 140 -1.98 17.04 16.48
C GLU A 140 -1.82 18.54 16.82
N SER A 141 -0.75 19.18 16.36
CA SER A 141 -0.51 20.61 16.57
C SER A 141 -1.23 21.52 15.57
N VAL A 142 -1.50 21.03 14.36
CA VAL A 142 -2.11 21.85 13.28
C VAL A 142 -3.57 21.54 13.02
N ALA A 143 -4.09 20.43 13.57
CA ALA A 143 -5.47 20.01 13.41
C ALA A 143 -6.02 19.44 14.73
N PRO A 144 -7.34 19.55 14.98
CA PRO A 144 -7.99 18.99 16.16
C PRO A 144 -8.18 17.47 16.02
N ILE A 145 -7.10 16.76 15.70
CA ILE A 145 -7.06 15.32 15.46
C ILE A 145 -6.05 14.72 16.43
N ARG A 146 -6.38 13.59 17.04
CA ARG A 146 -5.47 12.78 17.85
C ARG A 146 -5.18 11.45 17.18
N MET A 147 -3.90 11.07 17.16
CA MET A 147 -3.41 9.78 16.70
C MET A 147 -3.22 8.86 17.90
N HIS A 148 -4.21 8.01 18.18
CA HIS A 148 -4.14 7.05 19.29
C HIS A 148 -3.19 5.89 19.04
N LYS A 149 -3.01 5.52 17.76
CA LYS A 149 -2.18 4.38 17.36
C LYS A 149 -1.59 4.63 15.99
N ARG A 150 -0.34 4.21 15.79
CA ARG A 150 0.30 4.07 14.48
C ARG A 150 1.37 2.99 14.52
N GLU A 151 1.07 1.83 13.96
CA GLU A 151 1.94 0.64 14.04
C GLU A 151 1.95 -0.12 12.72
N LEU A 152 3.03 -0.86 12.44
CA LEU A 152 3.04 -1.82 11.34
C LEU A 152 2.07 -2.97 11.63
N LEU A 153 1.39 -3.46 10.61
CA LEU A 153 0.47 -4.59 10.71
C LEU A 153 1.17 -5.89 10.33
N THR A 154 1.40 -6.76 11.32
CA THR A 154 1.93 -8.12 11.15
C THR A 154 1.17 -8.89 10.07
N ASP A 155 1.88 -9.72 9.29
CA ASP A 155 1.36 -10.62 8.26
C ASP A 155 0.69 -9.98 7.04
N THR A 156 0.72 -8.66 6.92
CA THR A 156 0.10 -7.94 5.79
C THR A 156 0.91 -7.98 4.50
N GLY A 157 2.24 -8.06 4.61
CA GLY A 157 3.14 -8.19 3.47
C GLY A 157 3.00 -9.56 2.81
N GLY A 158 2.85 -9.57 1.49
CA GLY A 158 2.78 -10.79 0.69
C GLY A 158 4.06 -11.61 0.86
N ALA A 159 3.89 -12.89 1.18
CA ALA A 159 5.03 -13.77 1.39
C ALA A 159 5.77 -14.02 0.07
N GLY A 160 7.09 -14.12 0.13
CA GLY A 160 7.93 -14.47 -1.00
C GLY A 160 9.33 -14.76 -0.53
N LYS A 161 10.23 -15.15 -1.44
CA LYS A 161 11.68 -15.13 -1.13
C LYS A 161 12.06 -13.75 -0.60
N PHE A 162 11.51 -12.73 -1.25
CA PHE A 162 11.46 -11.36 -0.77
C PHE A 162 10.03 -11.00 -0.41
N ARG A 163 9.81 -10.60 0.85
CA ARG A 163 8.50 -10.28 1.42
C ARG A 163 8.05 -8.89 0.95
N GLY A 164 6.78 -8.72 0.64
CA GLY A 164 6.20 -7.38 0.42
C GLY A 164 6.25 -6.53 1.68
N GLY A 165 6.30 -5.21 1.53
CA GLY A 165 6.24 -4.28 2.66
C GLY A 165 4.94 -4.46 3.46
N LEU A 166 5.00 -4.21 4.76
CA LEU A 166 3.82 -4.27 5.63
C LEU A 166 2.95 -3.03 5.44
N GLY A 167 1.65 -3.21 5.61
CA GLY A 167 0.72 -2.13 5.88
C GLY A 167 0.91 -1.55 7.30
N GLN A 168 0.07 -0.59 7.65
CA GLN A 168 0.05 0.02 8.99
C GLN A 168 -1.37 0.21 9.49
N GLU A 169 -1.57 0.11 10.80
CA GLU A 169 -2.82 0.45 11.48
C GLU A 169 -2.70 1.83 12.10
N MET A 170 -3.70 2.68 11.85
CA MET A 170 -3.81 3.99 12.49
C MET A 170 -5.19 4.19 13.09
N ILE A 171 -5.24 4.73 14.31
CA ILE A 171 -6.50 5.05 15.01
C ILE A 171 -6.54 6.55 15.24
N LEU A 172 -7.53 7.21 14.64
CA LEU A 172 -7.66 8.67 14.61
C LEU A 172 -8.98 9.10 15.27
N GLU A 173 -8.94 10.18 16.03
CA GLU A 173 -10.12 10.81 16.65
C GLU A 173 -10.13 12.32 16.36
N VAL A 174 -11.32 12.89 16.09
CA VAL A 174 -11.50 14.34 16.00
C VAL A 174 -11.94 14.89 17.37
N LEU A 175 -11.21 15.88 17.89
CA LEU A 175 -11.35 16.38 19.26
C LEU A 175 -12.17 17.66 19.41
N THR A 176 -12.94 18.05 18.39
CA THR A 176 -13.71 19.32 18.44
C THR A 176 -14.95 19.25 19.33
N GLY A 177 -15.34 18.06 19.79
CA GLY A 177 -16.60 17.87 20.54
C GLY A 177 -17.86 18.05 19.70
N LYS A 178 -17.71 18.26 18.38
CA LYS A 178 -18.79 18.43 17.40
C LYS A 178 -18.70 17.32 16.34
N PRO A 179 -19.80 17.00 15.64
CA PRO A 179 -19.74 16.07 14.52
C PRO A 179 -18.77 16.56 13.44
N ALA A 180 -17.99 15.64 12.88
CA ALA A 180 -17.06 15.92 11.80
C ALA A 180 -17.37 15.04 10.60
N THR A 181 -17.00 15.49 9.41
CA THR A 181 -17.10 14.70 8.20
C THR A 181 -15.78 14.01 7.91
N HIS A 182 -15.83 12.71 7.64
CA HIS A 182 -14.70 11.94 7.14
C HIS A 182 -14.94 11.56 5.68
N SER A 183 -13.98 11.92 4.82
CA SER A 183 -14.00 11.59 3.40
C SER A 183 -12.93 10.55 3.08
N CYS A 184 -13.36 9.38 2.62
CA CYS A 184 -12.48 8.28 2.25
C CYS A 184 -12.06 8.38 0.79
N MET A 185 -10.75 8.31 0.56
CA MET A 185 -10.17 8.17 -0.78
C MET A 185 -9.19 7.00 -0.71
N TYR A 186 -9.74 5.79 -0.73
CA TYR A 186 -8.98 4.55 -0.55
C TYR A 186 -9.17 3.59 -1.72
N ASP A 187 -8.14 2.76 -1.90
CA ASP A 187 -8.13 1.64 -2.83
C ASP A 187 -7.41 0.43 -2.20
N ARG A 188 -7.28 -0.69 -2.93
CA ARG A 188 -6.80 -1.99 -2.41
C ARG A 188 -7.65 -2.55 -1.26
N THR A 189 -8.94 -2.24 -1.21
CA THR A 189 -9.87 -2.79 -0.19
C THR A 189 -10.64 -4.03 -0.66
N LYS A 190 -10.46 -4.41 -1.93
CA LYS A 190 -11.08 -5.60 -2.53
C LYS A 190 -10.08 -6.46 -3.29
N PHE A 191 -9.16 -5.82 -4.00
CA PHE A 191 -8.12 -6.49 -4.78
C PHE A 191 -6.75 -6.25 -4.13
N PRO A 192 -6.07 -7.29 -3.61
CA PRO A 192 -4.80 -7.14 -2.93
C PRO A 192 -3.65 -6.81 -3.91
N ALA A 193 -2.57 -6.25 -3.38
CA ALA A 193 -1.33 -6.08 -4.13
C ALA A 193 -0.78 -7.44 -4.53
N ARG A 194 -0.60 -7.67 -5.83
CA ARG A 194 -0.21 -8.97 -6.37
C ARG A 194 1.27 -9.30 -6.16
N GLY A 195 1.55 -10.54 -5.80
CA GLY A 195 2.91 -11.08 -5.80
C GLY A 195 3.39 -11.43 -7.22
N PHE A 196 4.70 -11.41 -7.45
CA PHE A 196 5.34 -11.70 -8.74
C PHE A 196 6.18 -12.97 -8.68
N HIS A 197 6.26 -13.70 -9.80
CA HIS A 197 7.13 -14.87 -10.00
C HIS A 197 7.02 -15.95 -8.91
N GLY A 198 5.82 -16.18 -8.39
CA GLY A 198 5.55 -17.16 -7.32
C GLY A 198 5.47 -16.55 -5.92
N GLY A 199 5.70 -15.25 -5.77
CA GLY A 199 5.35 -14.51 -4.56
C GLY A 199 3.83 -14.45 -4.36
N LEU A 200 3.41 -14.43 -3.10
CA LEU A 200 2.01 -14.32 -2.71
C LEU A 200 1.56 -12.85 -2.64
N ASP A 201 0.24 -12.67 -2.73
CA ASP A 201 -0.39 -11.36 -2.62
C ASP A 201 -0.31 -10.82 -1.18
N GLY A 202 -0.26 -9.49 -1.05
CA GLY A 202 -0.42 -8.80 0.23
C GLY A 202 -1.87 -8.83 0.72
N THR A 203 -2.15 -8.26 1.88
CA THR A 203 -3.53 -8.11 2.36
C THR A 203 -4.23 -6.90 1.75
N VAL A 204 -5.56 -6.93 1.74
CA VAL A 204 -6.39 -5.75 1.46
C VAL A 204 -6.44 -4.82 2.66
N GLY A 205 -6.72 -3.55 2.41
CA GLY A 205 -6.98 -2.58 3.48
C GLY A 205 -8.46 -2.46 3.84
N GLU A 206 -8.74 -1.90 5.00
CA GLU A 206 -10.10 -1.56 5.46
C GLU A 206 -10.14 -0.27 6.29
N VAL A 207 -11.34 0.33 6.35
CA VAL A 207 -11.69 1.42 7.25
C VAL A 207 -12.82 0.98 8.17
N VAL A 208 -12.66 1.22 9.47
CA VAL A 208 -13.62 0.83 10.50
C VAL A 208 -13.85 2.00 11.44
N VAL A 209 -15.10 2.27 11.81
CA VAL A 209 -15.46 3.23 12.86
C VAL A 209 -15.65 2.49 14.17
N SER A 210 -15.38 3.12 15.31
CA SER A 210 -15.49 2.49 16.63
C SER A 210 -16.87 1.91 16.97
N ASP A 211 -17.94 2.34 16.29
CA ASP A 211 -19.29 1.77 16.40
C ASP A 211 -19.52 0.51 15.55
N GLY A 212 -18.47 -0.02 14.92
CA GLY A 212 -18.49 -1.21 14.08
C GLY A 212 -18.86 -0.95 12.62
N ARG A 213 -19.21 0.28 12.24
CA ARG A 213 -19.47 0.60 10.83
C ARG A 213 -18.23 0.40 9.98
N ARG A 214 -18.44 -0.08 8.74
CA ARG A 214 -17.42 -0.28 7.70
C ARG A 214 -17.78 0.54 6.47
N PRO A 215 -17.42 1.83 6.44
CA PRO A 215 -17.77 2.73 5.35
C PRO A 215 -17.23 2.26 4.00
N HIS A 216 -17.90 2.68 2.92
CA HIS A 216 -17.37 2.44 1.59
C HIS A 216 -16.05 3.22 1.42
N PRO A 217 -14.99 2.64 0.81
CA PRO A 217 -13.65 3.25 0.71
C PRO A 217 -13.58 4.54 -0.12
N LYS A 218 -14.70 4.93 -0.72
CA LYS A 218 -14.85 6.14 -1.56
C LYS A 218 -16.03 7.01 -1.12
N SER A 219 -16.60 6.76 0.07
CA SER A 219 -17.73 7.54 0.60
C SER A 219 -17.28 8.68 1.52
N ARG A 220 -18.24 9.57 1.80
CA ARG A 220 -18.15 10.63 2.80
C ARG A 220 -19.22 10.39 3.85
N TYR A 221 -18.88 10.43 5.13
CA TYR A 221 -19.81 10.16 6.22
C TYR A 221 -19.49 10.95 7.48
N THR A 222 -20.49 11.08 8.35
CA THR A 222 -20.34 11.80 9.63
C THR A 222 -19.80 10.89 10.72
N ILE A 223 -18.87 11.44 11.48
CA ILE A 223 -18.29 10.90 12.70
C ILE A 223 -18.79 11.73 13.87
N GLN A 224 -19.31 11.05 14.88
CA GLN A 224 -19.82 11.69 16.08
C GLN A 224 -18.68 11.94 17.09
N PRO A 225 -18.82 12.92 18.00
CA PRO A 225 -17.85 13.14 19.06
C PRO A 225 -17.52 11.86 19.83
N GLY A 226 -16.24 11.63 20.13
CA GLY A 226 -15.75 10.45 20.83
C GLY A 226 -15.62 9.17 19.97
N GLN A 227 -16.02 9.21 18.69
CA GLN A 227 -15.79 8.08 17.78
C GLN A 227 -14.38 8.12 17.19
N THR A 228 -13.78 6.94 17.02
CA THR A 228 -12.49 6.79 16.34
C THR A 228 -12.64 6.16 14.97
N VAL A 229 -11.70 6.46 14.07
CA VAL A 229 -11.52 5.82 12.77
C VAL A 229 -10.26 4.99 12.81
N THR A 230 -10.42 3.69 12.59
CA THR A 230 -9.32 2.76 12.37
C THR A 230 -9.10 2.58 10.88
N LEU A 231 -7.88 2.87 10.44
CA LEU A 231 -7.39 2.63 9.07
C LEU A 231 -6.41 1.47 9.13
N ARG A 232 -6.72 0.36 8.46
CA ARG A 232 -5.79 -0.77 8.27
C ARG A 232 -5.36 -0.77 6.82
N LEU A 233 -4.11 -0.39 6.59
CA LEU A 233 -3.61 -0.21 5.24
C LEU A 233 -3.17 -1.55 4.64
N PRO A 234 -3.28 -1.72 3.31
CA PRO A 234 -2.88 -2.94 2.61
C PRO A 234 -1.36 -3.16 2.69
N GLY A 235 -0.93 -4.41 2.60
CA GLY A 235 0.48 -4.76 2.37
C GLY A 235 0.85 -4.78 0.88
N GLY A 236 2.14 -4.87 0.59
CA GLY A 236 2.66 -5.10 -0.76
C GLY A 236 2.73 -6.59 -1.11
N GLY A 237 2.81 -6.92 -2.40
CA GLY A 237 3.01 -8.29 -2.87
C GLY A 237 4.45 -8.77 -2.68
N GLY A 238 4.62 -10.09 -2.52
CA GLY A 238 5.92 -10.75 -2.43
C GLY A 238 6.58 -10.99 -3.80
N PHE A 239 7.85 -11.37 -3.78
CA PHE A 239 8.63 -11.73 -4.97
C PHE A 239 9.28 -13.09 -4.81
N TYR A 240 9.15 -13.94 -5.84
CA TYR A 240 9.56 -15.36 -5.84
C TYR A 240 8.88 -16.21 -4.77
N SER A 241 9.03 -17.53 -4.87
CA SER A 241 8.40 -18.48 -3.96
C SER A 241 8.80 -18.23 -2.49
N PRO A 242 7.84 -18.17 -1.55
CA PRO A 242 8.12 -18.10 -0.11
C PRO A 242 9.00 -19.23 0.41
N LEU A 243 8.93 -20.42 -0.21
CA LEU A 243 9.68 -21.60 0.19
C LEU A 243 11.19 -21.49 -0.12
N GLU A 244 11.58 -20.46 -0.88
CA GLU A 244 12.98 -20.12 -1.17
C GLU A 244 13.55 -19.09 -0.19
N ARG A 245 12.73 -18.49 0.67
CA ARG A 245 13.23 -17.56 1.70
C ARG A 245 14.14 -18.31 2.66
N ASP A 246 15.23 -17.67 3.05
CA ASP A 246 16.13 -18.19 4.08
C ASP A 246 15.37 -18.31 5.43
N PRO A 247 15.35 -19.50 6.08
CA PRO A 247 14.67 -19.68 7.37
C PRO A 247 15.15 -18.73 8.47
N ALA A 248 16.45 -18.38 8.49
CA ALA A 248 16.96 -17.43 9.49
C ALA A 248 16.38 -16.02 9.28
N SER A 249 16.22 -15.60 8.01
CA SER A 249 15.52 -14.36 7.67
C SER A 249 14.04 -14.38 8.08
N VAL A 250 13.35 -15.52 7.99
CA VAL A 250 11.96 -15.67 8.50
C VAL A 250 11.92 -15.57 10.02
N LEU A 251 12.86 -16.19 10.74
CA LEU A 251 12.94 -16.04 12.19
C LEU A 251 13.16 -14.58 12.61
N GLU A 252 13.98 -13.84 11.86
CA GLU A 252 14.16 -12.40 12.12
C GLU A 252 12.88 -11.60 11.85
N ASP A 253 12.15 -11.87 10.76
CA ASP A 253 10.83 -11.26 10.55
C ASP A 253 9.87 -11.54 11.72
N VAL A 254 9.92 -12.74 12.30
CA VAL A 254 9.11 -13.10 13.48
C VAL A 254 9.54 -12.32 14.72
N ARG A 255 10.84 -12.19 14.96
CA ARG A 255 11.38 -11.39 16.08
C ARG A 255 11.01 -9.91 15.97
N GLN A 256 10.97 -9.39 14.74
CA GLN A 256 10.57 -8.00 14.46
C GLN A 256 9.04 -7.79 14.44
N GLY A 257 8.24 -8.87 14.60
CA GLY A 257 6.78 -8.80 14.53
C GLY A 257 6.22 -8.53 13.14
N TYR A 258 7.02 -8.75 12.10
CA TYR A 258 6.61 -8.59 10.70
C TYR A 258 5.79 -9.78 10.21
N VAL A 259 6.17 -10.96 10.67
CA VAL A 259 5.54 -12.25 10.38
C VAL A 259 5.18 -12.91 11.70
N SER A 260 4.01 -13.52 11.83
CA SER A 260 3.67 -14.32 13.01
C SER A 260 4.32 -15.71 12.96
N VAL A 261 4.39 -16.41 14.09
CA VAL A 261 4.90 -17.80 14.14
C VAL A 261 4.03 -18.72 13.27
N GLU A 262 2.72 -18.47 13.27
CA GLU A 262 1.74 -19.18 12.47
C GLU A 262 2.01 -18.94 10.98
N ALA A 263 2.16 -17.69 10.55
CA ALA A 263 2.45 -17.36 9.16
C ALA A 263 3.84 -17.84 8.70
N ALA A 264 4.83 -17.88 9.60
CA ALA A 264 6.15 -18.46 9.31
C ALA A 264 6.01 -19.93 8.85
N ARG A 265 5.17 -20.70 9.53
CA ARG A 265 4.88 -22.09 9.16
C ARG A 265 4.01 -22.17 7.91
N GLU A 266 2.86 -21.50 7.91
CA GLU A 266 1.83 -21.65 6.86
C GLU A 266 2.28 -21.11 5.50
N LYS A 267 3.01 -20.00 5.48
CA LYS A 267 3.39 -19.32 4.23
C LYS A 267 4.80 -19.66 3.78
N TYR A 268 5.75 -19.84 4.71
CA TYR A 268 7.17 -20.06 4.38
C TYR A 268 7.65 -21.49 4.63
N GLY A 269 6.82 -22.34 5.26
CA GLY A 269 7.19 -23.69 5.67
C GLY A 269 8.28 -23.71 6.74
N VAL A 270 8.47 -22.61 7.48
CA VAL A 270 9.50 -22.49 8.52
C VAL A 270 8.87 -22.77 9.88
N VAL A 271 9.38 -23.78 10.57
CA VAL A 271 8.90 -24.18 11.90
C VAL A 271 9.81 -23.54 12.95
N ILE A 272 9.21 -22.77 13.85
CA ILE A 272 9.93 -22.08 14.94
C ILE A 272 9.45 -22.67 16.26
N GLU A 273 10.40 -23.17 17.05
CA GLU A 273 10.17 -23.71 18.39
C GLU A 273 11.16 -23.07 19.35
N GLU A 274 10.69 -22.66 20.53
CA GLU A 274 11.52 -22.03 21.57
C GLU A 274 12.37 -20.84 21.05
N GLY A 275 11.86 -20.11 20.05
CA GLY A 275 12.53 -18.94 19.46
C GLY A 275 13.68 -19.26 18.50
N MET A 276 13.78 -20.52 18.04
CA MET A 276 14.77 -21.00 17.08
C MET A 276 14.10 -21.72 15.91
N VAL A 277 14.78 -21.77 14.76
CA VAL A 277 14.32 -22.56 13.61
C VAL A 277 14.59 -24.05 13.87
N ASP A 278 13.55 -24.89 13.75
CA ASP A 278 13.73 -26.34 13.64
C ASP A 278 14.01 -26.70 12.18
N GLU A 279 15.27 -26.94 11.86
CA GLU A 279 15.75 -27.30 10.52
C GLU A 279 15.14 -28.60 9.98
N GLY A 280 14.91 -29.58 10.86
CA GLY A 280 14.34 -30.88 10.49
C GLY A 280 12.88 -30.74 10.07
N LYS A 281 12.07 -30.12 10.93
CA LYS A 281 10.65 -29.86 10.69
C LYS A 281 10.44 -28.88 9.54
N THR A 282 11.29 -27.86 9.41
CA THR A 282 11.24 -26.91 8.28
C THR A 282 11.44 -27.61 6.93
N LYS A 283 12.42 -28.52 6.83
CA LYS A 283 12.63 -29.31 5.60
C LYS A 283 11.44 -30.20 5.28
N GLU A 284 10.86 -30.84 6.29
CA GLU A 284 9.69 -31.69 6.13
C GLU A 284 8.46 -30.89 5.68
N GLU A 285 8.18 -29.76 6.35
CA GLU A 285 7.06 -28.87 6.04
C GLU A 285 7.18 -28.31 4.61
N ARG A 286 8.36 -27.80 4.22
CA ARG A 286 8.59 -27.36 2.83
C ARG A 286 8.42 -28.47 1.81
N ARG A 287 8.81 -29.71 2.14
CA ARG A 287 8.59 -30.87 1.25
C ARG A 287 7.10 -31.17 1.08
N LYS A 288 6.32 -31.14 2.18
CA LYS A 288 4.86 -31.30 2.15
C LYS A 288 4.20 -30.22 1.30
N MET A 289 4.53 -28.95 1.53
CA MET A 289 3.97 -27.82 0.77
C MET A 289 4.27 -27.91 -0.74
N LYS A 290 5.49 -28.32 -1.12
CA LYS A 290 5.84 -28.53 -2.54
C LYS A 290 5.03 -29.67 -3.19
N SER A 291 4.72 -30.73 -2.44
CA SER A 291 3.93 -31.85 -2.97
C SER A 291 2.46 -31.51 -3.19
N ILE A 292 1.92 -30.54 -2.45
CA ILE A 292 0.53 -30.07 -2.59
C ILE A 292 0.38 -29.10 -3.78
N ALA A 293 1.47 -28.44 -4.18
CA ALA A 293 1.49 -27.46 -5.28
C ALA A 293 1.67 -28.08 -6.68
N GLN A 294 1.93 -29.39 -6.79
CA GLN A 294 2.05 -30.15 -8.04
C GLN A 294 0.75 -30.87 -8.37
#